data_AF-A0A924QPL5-F1
#
_entry.id   AF-A0A924QPL5-F1
#
_cell.length_a   1.000
_cell.length_b   1.000
_cell.length_c   1.000
_cell.angle_alpha   90.00
_cell.angle_beta   90.00
_cell.angle_gamma   90.00
#
_symmetry.space_group_name_H-M   'P 1'
#
loop_
_entity.id
_entity.type
_entity.pdbx_description
1 polymer ?
#
loop_
_entity_poly.entity_id
_entity_poly.type
_entity_poly.pdbx_seq_one_letter_code
_entity_poly.pdbx_strand_id
1 'polypeptide(L)'
;MAAVKDYSVEEKLVGLIKLQKIDSKLDEIQILKGELPMEVSDLEDEIQGLYARRTRVEEEINGITEFIEGKKTFIKDGEAALKKYEKQSDNVKNSREFEALNKEIEMMQLENKLAEKHIRDANEELAEKAKTLEASKKQIST
;
A
#
# COMPACT_ATOMS: atom_id res chain seq x y z
N MET A 1 -72.71 -20.27 15.41
CA MET A 1 -71.57 -19.88 16.27
C MET A 1 -70.55 -21.00 16.16
N ALA A 2 -69.32 -20.72 15.72
CA ALA A 2 -68.29 -21.74 15.67
C ALA A 2 -68.01 -22.25 17.09
N ALA A 3 -68.16 -23.56 17.32
CA ALA A 3 -67.86 -24.16 18.60
C ALA A 3 -66.39 -23.89 18.92
N VAL A 4 -66.15 -23.12 20.00
CA VAL A 4 -64.81 -22.88 20.49
C VAL A 4 -64.26 -24.25 20.92
N LYS A 5 -63.23 -24.73 20.21
CA LYS A 5 -62.56 -25.97 20.53
C LYS A 5 -61.95 -25.80 21.92
N ASP A 6 -62.49 -26.49 22.91
CA ASP A 6 -62.05 -26.34 24.29
C ASP A 6 -60.81 -27.21 24.49
N TYR A 7 -59.64 -26.56 24.40
CA TYR A 7 -58.35 -27.22 24.57
C TYR A 7 -58.14 -27.60 26.04
N SER A 8 -57.50 -28.74 26.26
CA SER A 8 -57.08 -29.15 27.59
C SER A 8 -56.07 -28.15 28.16
N VAL A 9 -55.96 -28.10 29.50
CA VAL A 9 -54.97 -27.23 30.17
C VAL A 9 -53.54 -27.54 29.71
N GLU A 10 -53.25 -28.81 29.45
CA GLU A 10 -51.96 -29.28 28.94
C GLU A 10 -51.70 -28.77 27.50
N GLU A 11 -52.69 -28.88 26.60
CA GLU A 11 -52.59 -28.36 25.23
C GLU A 11 -52.39 -26.84 25.19
N LYS A 12 -53.09 -26.11 26.07
CA LYS A 12 -52.94 -24.66 26.24
C LYS A 12 -51.52 -24.31 26.72
N LEU A 13 -50.97 -25.05 27.70
CA LEU A 13 -49.61 -24.86 28.22
C LEU A 13 -48.54 -25.14 27.17
N VAL A 14 -48.67 -26.22 26.39
CA VAL A 14 -47.74 -26.55 25.30
C VAL A 14 -47.77 -25.48 24.20
N GLY A 15 -48.95 -24.99 23.85
CA GLY A 15 -49.12 -23.88 22.91
C GLY A 15 -48.46 -22.59 23.41
N LEU A 16 -48.64 -22.27 24.69
CA LEU A 16 -48.07 -21.09 25.32
C LEU A 16 -46.53 -21.13 25.33
N ILE A 17 -45.95 -22.27 25.68
CA ILE A 17 -44.49 -22.48 25.65
C ILE A 17 -43.94 -22.35 24.23
N LYS A 18 -44.65 -22.88 23.22
CA LYS A 18 -44.24 -22.73 21.82
C LYS A 18 -44.26 -21.27 21.39
N LEU A 19 -45.30 -20.53 21.75
CA LEU A 19 -45.42 -19.11 21.45
C LEU A 19 -44.27 -18.32 22.10
N GLN A 20 -44.03 -18.54 23.40
CA GLN A 20 -42.94 -17.86 24.12
C GLN A 20 -41.58 -18.11 23.47
N LYS A 21 -41.30 -19.35 23.02
CA LYS A 21 -40.05 -19.66 22.30
C LYS A 21 -39.93 -18.94 20.95
N ILE A 22 -41.05 -18.73 20.26
CA ILE A 22 -41.07 -17.98 19.01
C ILE A 22 -40.84 -16.50 19.29
N ASP A 23 -41.49 -15.94 20.31
CA ASP A 23 -41.32 -14.54 20.71
C ASP A 23 -39.87 -14.27 21.14
N SER A 24 -39.24 -15.15 21.93
CA SER A 24 -37.82 -15.01 22.29
C SER A 24 -36.89 -15.00 21.07
N LYS A 25 -37.17 -15.84 20.05
CA LYS A 25 -36.41 -15.81 18.79
C LYS A 25 -36.66 -14.55 17.98
N LEU A 26 -37.88 -13.99 18.03
CA LEU A 26 -38.22 -12.73 17.39
C LEU A 26 -37.47 -11.56 18.02
N ASP A 27 -37.33 -11.57 19.35
CA ASP A 27 -36.54 -10.58 20.08
C ASP A 27 -35.05 -10.67 19.70
N GLU A 28 -34.49 -11.89 19.64
CA GLU A 28 -33.11 -12.13 19.16
C GLU A 28 -32.90 -11.55 17.75
N ILE A 29 -33.85 -11.79 16.82
CA ILE A 29 -33.76 -11.25 15.45
C ILE A 29 -33.85 -9.72 15.45
N GLN A 30 -34.67 -9.10 16.30
CA GLN A 30 -34.74 -7.64 16.39
C GLN A 30 -33.45 -7.02 16.89
N ILE A 31 -32.82 -7.64 17.90
CA ILE A 31 -31.50 -7.22 18.42
C ILE A 31 -30.46 -7.30 17.30
N LEU A 32 -30.36 -8.45 16.65
CA LEU A 32 -29.44 -8.67 15.53
C LEU A 32 -29.67 -7.68 14.39
N LYS A 33 -30.92 -7.33 14.09
CA LYS A 33 -31.25 -6.34 13.06
C LYS A 33 -30.78 -4.92 13.43
N GLY A 34 -30.63 -4.61 14.71
CA GLY A 34 -30.05 -3.35 15.20
C GLY A 34 -28.52 -3.36 15.24
N GLU A 35 -27.92 -4.47 15.66
CA GLU A 35 -26.46 -4.62 15.79
C GLU A 35 -25.77 -4.82 14.44
N LEU A 36 -26.38 -5.61 13.53
CA LEU A 36 -25.80 -5.94 12.22
C LEU A 36 -25.48 -4.70 11.37
N PRO A 37 -26.33 -3.66 11.29
CA PRO A 37 -25.97 -2.42 10.60
C PRO A 37 -24.73 -1.72 11.17
N MET A 38 -24.51 -1.79 12.49
CA MET A 38 -23.31 -1.22 13.10
C MET A 38 -22.07 -2.04 12.73
N GLU A 39 -22.16 -3.36 12.82
CA GLU A 39 -21.07 -4.25 12.43
C GLU A 39 -20.71 -4.10 10.93
N VAL A 40 -21.71 -3.96 10.05
CA VAL A 40 -21.49 -3.67 8.63
C VAL A 40 -20.79 -2.32 8.45
N SER A 41 -21.20 -1.27 9.16
CA SER A 41 -20.56 0.05 9.10
C SER A 41 -19.11 0.00 9.56
N ASP A 42 -18.84 -0.69 10.67
CA ASP A 42 -17.49 -0.82 11.22
C ASP A 42 -16.57 -1.56 10.24
N LEU A 43 -17.07 -2.62 9.58
CA LEU A 43 -16.35 -3.34 8.53
C LEU A 43 -16.12 -2.49 7.27
N GLU A 44 -17.10 -1.67 6.86
CA GLU A 44 -16.94 -0.73 5.74
C GLU A 44 -15.84 0.30 6.02
N ASP A 45 -15.79 0.84 7.24
CA ASP A 45 -14.75 1.79 7.67
C ASP A 45 -13.36 1.13 7.73
N GLU A 46 -13.27 -0.11 8.23
CA GLU A 46 -12.02 -0.88 8.22
C GLU A 46 -11.51 -1.09 6.78
N ILE A 47 -12.39 -1.51 5.87
CA ILE A 47 -12.08 -1.70 4.46
C ILE A 47 -11.58 -0.39 3.83
N GLN A 48 -12.24 0.74 4.09
CA GLN A 48 -11.79 2.04 3.59
C GLN A 48 -10.41 2.41 4.14
N GLY A 49 -10.16 2.16 5.43
CA GLY A 49 -8.86 2.38 6.06
C GLY A 49 -7.75 1.56 5.39
N LEU A 50 -8.03 0.29 5.08
CA LEU A 50 -7.10 -0.59 4.37
C LEU A 50 -6.83 -0.11 2.94
N TYR A 51 -7.85 0.31 2.20
CA TYR A 51 -7.67 0.90 0.86
C TYR A 51 -6.81 2.17 0.91
N ALA A 52 -7.07 3.08 1.85
CA ALA A 52 -6.28 4.31 2.01
C ALA A 52 -4.81 4.01 2.35
N ARG A 53 -4.55 2.96 3.14
CA ARG A 53 -3.19 2.50 3.43
C ARG A 53 -2.52 1.92 2.18
N ARG A 54 -3.24 1.13 1.39
CA ARG A 54 -2.76 0.57 0.13
C ARG A 54 -2.35 1.69 -0.84
N THR A 55 -3.22 2.68 -1.05
CA THR A 55 -2.96 3.80 -1.95
C THR A 55 -1.71 4.57 -1.56
N ARG A 56 -1.53 4.86 -0.26
CA ARG A 56 -0.31 5.52 0.23
C ARG A 56 0.96 4.74 -0.08
N VAL A 57 0.95 3.42 0.09
CA VAL A 57 2.12 2.58 -0.24
C VAL A 57 2.36 2.55 -1.76
N GLU A 58 1.31 2.53 -2.57
CA GLU A 58 1.43 2.62 -4.04
C GLU A 58 2.04 3.96 -4.49
N GLU A 59 1.63 5.07 -3.87
CA GLU A 59 2.20 6.41 -4.11
C GLU A 59 3.68 6.49 -3.72
N GLU A 60 4.05 5.93 -2.56
CA GLU A 60 5.46 5.87 -2.13
C GLU A 60 6.32 5.07 -3.11
N ILE A 61 5.84 3.91 -3.60
CA ILE A 61 6.54 3.10 -4.60
C ILE A 61 6.73 3.88 -5.90
N ASN A 62 5.71 4.60 -6.35
CA ASN A 62 5.80 5.43 -7.55
C ASN A 62 6.86 6.53 -7.38
N GLY A 63 6.87 7.22 -6.25
CA GLY A 63 7.88 8.26 -5.96
C GLY A 63 9.31 7.71 -5.93
N ILE A 64 9.52 6.54 -5.34
CA ILE A 64 10.83 5.86 -5.35
C ILE A 64 11.23 5.47 -6.78
N THR A 65 10.28 5.01 -7.59
CA THR A 65 10.52 4.64 -9.00
C THR A 65 10.94 5.85 -9.82
N GLU A 66 10.23 6.97 -9.69
CA GLU A 66 10.58 8.25 -10.36
C GLU A 66 11.97 8.74 -9.93
N PHE A 67 12.30 8.63 -8.63
CA PHE A 67 13.63 8.97 -8.14
C PHE A 67 14.73 8.11 -8.79
N ILE A 68 14.51 6.80 -8.91
CA ILE A 68 15.44 5.88 -9.57
C ILE A 68 15.62 6.25 -11.04
N GLU A 69 14.54 6.55 -11.76
CA GLU A 69 14.59 6.97 -13.17
C GLU A 69 15.34 8.28 -13.36
N GLY A 70 15.12 9.26 -12.47
CA GLY A 70 15.86 10.52 -12.46
C GLY A 70 17.36 10.29 -12.27
N LYS A 71 17.76 9.43 -11.32
CA LYS A 71 19.17 9.09 -11.10
C LYS A 71 19.79 8.32 -12.25
N LYS A 72 19.06 7.41 -12.90
CA LYS A 72 19.52 6.71 -14.11
C LYS A 72 19.78 7.68 -15.27
N THR A 73 18.94 8.71 -15.41
CA THR A 73 19.11 9.74 -16.44
C THR A 73 20.34 10.60 -16.12
N PHE A 74 20.49 11.02 -14.85
CA PHE A 74 21.68 11.73 -14.38
C PHE A 74 22.98 10.98 -14.69
N ILE A 75 23.04 9.67 -14.43
CA ILE A 75 24.22 8.85 -14.74
C ILE A 75 24.51 8.84 -16.24
N LYS A 76 23.49 8.67 -17.10
CA LYS A 76 23.67 8.68 -18.56
C LYS A 76 24.23 10.01 -19.05
N ASP A 77 23.73 11.12 -18.52
CA ASP A 77 24.21 12.46 -18.88
C ASP A 77 25.64 12.68 -18.37
N GLY A 78 25.94 12.22 -17.15
CA GLY A 78 27.29 12.25 -16.58
C GLY A 78 28.30 11.43 -17.39
N GLU A 79 27.92 10.23 -17.86
CA GLU A 79 28.75 9.41 -18.76
C GLU A 79 29.01 10.10 -20.11
N ALA A 80 28.02 10.82 -20.64
CA ALA A 80 28.20 11.59 -21.87
C ALA A 80 29.16 12.78 -21.65
N ALA A 81 29.05 13.47 -20.51
CA ALA A 81 29.94 14.55 -20.12
C ALA A 81 31.38 14.05 -19.92
N LEU A 82 31.56 12.91 -19.24
CA LEU A 82 32.87 12.26 -19.06
C LEU A 82 33.56 11.99 -20.39
N LYS A 83 32.86 11.38 -21.36
CA LYS A 83 33.43 11.14 -22.70
C LYS A 83 33.83 12.42 -23.42
N LYS A 84 33.11 13.52 -23.19
CA LYS A 84 33.45 14.84 -23.76
C LYS A 84 34.70 15.40 -23.10
N TYR A 85 34.80 15.33 -21.78
CA TYR A 85 35.97 15.79 -21.03
C TYR A 85 37.20 14.96 -21.37
N GLU A 86 37.12 13.63 -21.42
CA GLU A 86 38.25 12.77 -21.82
C GLU A 86 38.82 13.17 -23.19
N LYS A 87 37.96 13.38 -24.20
CA LYS A 87 38.40 13.86 -25.52
C LYS A 87 39.02 15.26 -25.50
N GLN A 88 38.54 16.14 -24.63
CA GLN A 88 39.13 17.47 -24.47
C GLN A 88 40.51 17.36 -23.82
N SER A 89 40.65 16.50 -22.81
CA SER A 89 41.90 16.25 -22.08
C SER A 89 43.06 15.88 -23.02
N ASP A 90 42.80 15.00 -23.99
CA ASP A 90 43.79 14.55 -24.99
C ASP A 90 44.39 15.70 -25.83
N ASN A 91 43.67 16.82 -25.95
CA ASN A 91 44.06 17.97 -26.77
C ASN A 91 44.64 19.14 -25.96
N VAL A 92 44.64 19.06 -24.62
CA VAL A 92 45.11 20.14 -23.75
C VAL A 92 46.64 20.11 -23.63
N LYS A 93 47.28 21.20 -24.06
CA LYS A 93 48.75 21.37 -23.98
C LYS A 93 49.20 22.21 -22.78
N ASN A 94 48.26 22.84 -22.09
CA ASN A 94 48.50 23.68 -20.93
C ASN A 94 48.30 22.87 -19.64
N SER A 95 49.37 22.72 -18.84
CA SER A 95 49.34 21.95 -17.60
C SER A 95 48.23 22.39 -16.63
N ARG A 96 47.91 23.69 -16.57
CA ARG A 96 46.89 24.21 -15.66
C ARG A 96 45.47 23.85 -16.11
N GLU A 97 45.22 23.89 -17.40
CA GLU A 97 43.92 23.48 -17.98
C GLU A 97 43.73 21.97 -17.87
N PHE A 98 44.81 21.21 -18.03
CA PHE A 98 44.78 19.75 -17.88
C PHE A 98 44.42 19.34 -16.46
N GLU A 99 45.03 19.97 -15.44
CA GLU A 99 44.68 19.74 -14.03
C GLU A 99 43.23 20.12 -13.71
N ALA A 100 42.74 21.24 -14.25
CA ALA A 100 41.36 21.66 -14.03
C ALA A 100 40.37 20.64 -14.62
N LEU A 101 40.63 20.18 -15.84
CA LEU A 101 39.79 19.22 -16.54
C LEU A 101 39.81 17.84 -15.86
N ASN A 102 40.96 17.38 -15.38
CA ASN A 102 41.03 16.13 -14.61
C ASN A 102 40.22 16.20 -13.31
N LYS A 103 40.18 17.35 -12.63
CA LYS A 103 39.33 17.53 -11.44
C LYS A 103 37.84 17.45 -11.80
N GLU A 104 37.44 18.02 -12.94
CA GLU A 104 36.05 17.89 -13.41
C GLU A 104 35.68 16.44 -13.76
N ILE A 105 36.59 15.69 -14.39
CA ILE A 105 36.41 14.26 -14.65
C ILE A 105 36.25 13.48 -13.34
N GLU A 106 37.15 13.69 -12.37
CA GLU A 106 37.09 13.01 -11.07
C GLU A 106 35.81 13.34 -10.31
N MET A 107 35.41 14.61 -10.31
CA MET A 107 34.16 15.06 -9.69
C MET A 107 32.94 14.37 -10.33
N MET A 108 32.85 14.36 -11.66
CA MET A 108 31.74 13.72 -12.37
C MET A 108 31.70 12.19 -12.14
N GLN A 109 32.86 11.53 -12.07
CA GLN A 109 32.94 10.11 -11.72
C GLN A 109 32.44 9.84 -10.29
N LEU A 110 32.77 10.71 -9.33
CA LEU A 110 32.29 10.59 -7.95
C LEU A 110 30.77 10.81 -7.86
N GLU A 111 30.23 11.78 -8.58
CA GLU A 111 28.79 12.03 -8.64
C GLU A 111 28.02 10.85 -9.24
N ASN A 112 28.54 10.23 -10.31
CA ASN A 112 27.94 9.03 -10.89
C ASN A 112 27.94 7.86 -9.89
N LYS A 113 29.07 7.61 -9.20
CA LYS A 113 29.13 6.57 -8.15
C LYS A 113 28.17 6.83 -7.01
N LEU A 114 27.99 8.09 -6.60
CA LEU A 114 27.02 8.47 -5.58
C LEU A 114 25.59 8.21 -6.06
N ALA A 115 25.27 8.55 -7.31
CA ALA A 115 23.98 8.27 -7.92
C ALA A 115 23.70 6.75 -8.00
N GLU A 116 24.70 5.93 -8.35
CA GLU A 116 24.58 4.46 -8.34
C GLU A 116 24.29 3.92 -6.94
N LYS A 117 24.95 4.47 -5.91
CA LYS A 117 24.67 4.12 -4.51
C LYS A 117 23.23 4.46 -4.14
N HIS A 118 22.77 5.69 -4.46
CA HIS A 118 21.39 6.09 -4.18
C HIS A 118 20.36 5.20 -4.90
N ILE A 119 20.65 4.78 -6.13
CA ILE A 119 19.79 3.82 -6.85
C ILE A 119 19.74 2.48 -6.11
N ARG A 120 20.87 1.98 -5.58
CA ARG A 120 20.91 0.72 -4.83
C ARG A 120 20.06 0.81 -3.57
N ASP A 121 20.28 1.84 -2.76
CA ASP A 121 19.55 2.07 -1.51
C ASP A 121 18.03 2.21 -1.80
N ALA A 122 17.67 2.96 -2.85
CA ALA A 122 16.26 3.10 -3.28
C ALA A 122 15.63 1.80 -3.78
N ASN A 123 16.38 0.92 -4.44
CA ASN A 123 15.86 -0.40 -4.85
C ASN A 123 15.61 -1.32 -3.65
N GLU A 124 16.45 -1.24 -2.61
CA GLU A 124 16.24 -1.97 -1.36
C GLU A 124 14.96 -1.49 -0.67
N GLU A 125 14.77 -0.17 -0.56
CA GLU A 125 13.55 0.42 -0.03
C GLU A 125 12.30 0.02 -0.85
N LEU A 126 12.40 0.06 -2.18
CA LEU A 126 11.32 -0.35 -3.08
C LEU A 126 10.94 -1.82 -2.86
N ALA A 127 11.91 -2.71 -2.65
CA ALA A 127 11.65 -4.12 -2.36
C ALA A 127 10.93 -4.32 -1.01
N GLU A 128 11.27 -3.54 0.02
CA GLU A 128 10.57 -3.57 1.31
C GLU A 128 9.14 -3.04 1.21
N LYS A 129 8.95 -1.93 0.49
CA LYS A 129 7.62 -1.35 0.25
C LYS A 129 6.74 -2.29 -0.59
N ALA A 130 7.30 -2.96 -1.59
CA ALA A 130 6.58 -3.97 -2.37
C ALA A 130 6.10 -5.15 -1.52
N LYS A 131 6.92 -5.65 -0.58
CA LYS A 131 6.51 -6.68 0.38
C LYS A 131 5.37 -6.18 1.29
N THR A 132 5.47 -4.95 1.75
CA THR A 132 4.44 -4.32 2.58
C THR A 132 3.13 -4.19 1.81
N LEU A 133 3.20 -3.78 0.53
CA LEU A 133 2.03 -3.70 -0.35
C LEU A 133 1.37 -5.07 -0.57
N GLU A 134 2.16 -6.12 -0.79
CA GLU A 134 1.60 -7.48 -0.88
C GLU A 134 0.90 -7.92 0.40
N ALA A 135 1.49 -7.62 1.57
CA ALA A 135 0.88 -7.92 2.86
C ALA A 135 -0.46 -7.19 3.02
N SER A 136 -0.52 -5.89 2.69
CA SER A 136 -1.77 -5.12 2.71
C SER A 136 -2.80 -5.63 1.69
N LYS A 137 -2.38 -6.08 0.50
CA LYS A 137 -3.29 -6.68 -0.49
C LYS A 137 -3.90 -7.99 0.01
N LYS A 138 -3.12 -8.83 0.72
CA LYS A 138 -3.63 -10.06 1.33
C LYS A 138 -4.66 -9.78 2.43
N GLN A 139 -4.45 -8.74 3.23
CA GLN A 139 -5.40 -8.32 4.27
C GLN A 139 -6.75 -7.85 3.68
N ILE A 140 -6.75 -7.25 2.49
CA ILE A 140 -7.99 -6.81 1.82
C ILE A 140 -8.71 -7.98 1.12
N SER A 141 -7.98 -9.02 0.70
CA SER A 141 -8.54 -10.15 -0.04
C SER A 141 -8.98 -11.33 0.83
N THR A 142 -8.72 -11.30 2.14
CA THR A 142 -9.13 -12.34 3.10
C THR A 142 -10.37 -11.86 3.82
#